data_AF-A0A080LYR9-F1
#
_entry.id   AF-A0A080LYR9-F1
#
_cell.length_a   1.000
_cell.length_b   1.000
_cell.length_c   1.000
_cell.angle_alpha   90.00
_cell.angle_beta   90.00
_cell.angle_gamma   90.00
#
_symmetry.space_group_name_H-M   'P 1'
#
loop_
_entity.id
_entity.type
_entity.pdbx_description
1 polymer ?
#
loop_
_entity_poly.entity_id
_entity_poly.type
_entity_poly.pdbx_seq_one_letter_code
_entity_poly.pdbx_strand_id
1 'polypeptide(L)'
;MGKSLQRLGCVRSTANCFSASHTLLQTIASPDNGYGNDLVSFSASGISSIEITNPFGGWLFAIDDLKFSVPEPGSLALLGLALVGIAGSRKRKAA
;
A
#
# COMPACT_ATOMS: atom_id res chain seq x y z
N MET A 1 6.28 -15.10 47.32
CA MET A 1 5.52 -15.00 46.05
C MET A 1 5.88 -13.68 45.38
N GLY A 2 6.86 -13.70 44.48
CA GLY A 2 7.33 -12.51 43.78
C GLY A 2 6.36 -12.14 42.66
N LYS A 3 5.73 -10.97 42.76
CA LYS A 3 5.00 -10.39 41.63
C LYS A 3 6.04 -9.96 40.59
N SER A 4 6.13 -10.72 39.51
CA SER A 4 6.88 -10.34 38.31
C SER A 4 6.38 -8.98 37.85
N LEU A 5 7.26 -7.97 37.89
CA LEU A 5 7.08 -6.69 37.24
C LEU A 5 7.10 -6.97 35.73
N GLN A 6 5.92 -7.21 35.15
CA GLN A 6 5.77 -7.03 33.71
C GLN A 6 6.16 -5.58 33.43
N ARG A 7 7.25 -5.39 32.69
CA ARG A 7 7.60 -4.09 32.09
C ARG A 7 6.29 -3.51 31.58
N LEU A 8 5.93 -2.32 32.05
CA LEU A 8 4.83 -1.53 31.49
C LEU A 8 5.25 -1.09 30.07
N GLY A 9 5.34 -2.07 29.17
CA GLY A 9 5.41 -1.86 27.75
C GLY A 9 4.03 -1.40 27.37
N CYS A 10 3.92 -0.12 27.06
CA CYS A 10 2.74 0.48 26.47
C CYS A 10 2.27 -0.43 25.31
N VAL A 11 1.10 -1.05 25.50
CA VAL A 11 0.48 -1.98 24.56
C VAL A 11 -0.09 -1.13 23.42
N ARG A 12 0.49 -1.26 22.22
CA ARG A 12 0.16 -0.44 21.05
C ARG A 12 -0.38 -1.31 19.93
N SER A 13 -1.23 -0.72 19.10
CA SER A 13 -1.56 -1.27 17.80
C SER A 13 -0.37 -1.10 16.85
N THR A 14 -0.12 -2.10 16.01
CA THR A 14 0.94 -2.06 15.00
C THR A 14 0.37 -2.40 13.63
N ALA A 15 0.80 -1.66 12.61
CA ALA A 15 0.47 -1.91 11.21
C ALA A 15 1.76 -2.23 10.44
N ASN A 16 1.81 -3.43 9.86
CA ASN A 16 2.93 -3.93 9.08
C ASN A 16 2.53 -3.99 7.62
N CYS A 17 3.44 -3.63 6.70
CA CYS A 17 3.23 -3.84 5.28
C CYS A 17 4.31 -4.77 4.71
N PHE A 18 3.92 -5.61 3.76
CA PHE A 18 4.75 -6.67 3.20
C PHE A 18 4.79 -6.62 1.67
N SER A 19 5.88 -7.15 1.11
CA SER A 19 6.02 -7.38 -0.34
C SER A 19 5.20 -8.59 -0.81
N ALA A 20 5.14 -8.81 -2.12
CA ALA A 20 4.49 -9.99 -2.71
C ALA A 20 5.08 -11.33 -2.23
N SER A 21 6.35 -11.34 -1.82
CA SER A 21 7.03 -12.51 -1.23
C SER A 21 6.90 -12.55 0.30
N HIS A 22 5.99 -11.78 0.88
CA HIS A 22 5.76 -11.67 2.32
C HIS A 22 7.00 -11.21 3.10
N THR A 23 7.86 -10.39 2.48
CA THR A 23 8.98 -9.74 3.17
C THR A 23 8.47 -8.47 3.83
N LEU A 24 8.77 -8.27 5.12
CA LEU A 24 8.40 -7.06 5.84
C LEU A 24 9.09 -5.84 5.20
N LEU A 25 8.30 -4.86 4.77
CA LEU A 25 8.78 -3.62 4.17
C LEU A 25 8.81 -2.47 5.18
N GLN A 26 7.76 -2.35 6.01
CA GLN A 26 7.62 -1.28 6.99
C GLN A 26 6.73 -1.71 8.14
N THR A 27 7.03 -1.21 9.34
CA THR A 27 6.17 -1.29 10.52
C THR A 27 5.88 0.12 11.02
N ILE A 28 4.61 0.40 11.34
CA ILE A 28 4.17 1.63 11.99
C ILE A 28 3.47 1.23 13.29
N ALA A 29 3.88 1.84 14.39
CA ALA A 29 3.17 1.71 15.66
C ALA A 29 2.24 2.91 15.84
N SER A 30 1.06 2.67 16.38
CA SER A 30 0.16 3.74 16.81
C SER A 30 0.91 4.68 17.79
N PRO A 31 0.76 6.00 17.63
CA PRO A 31 1.39 6.96 18.54
C PRO A 31 0.81 6.88 19.96
N ASP A 32 -0.45 6.46 20.13
CA ASP A 32 -1.21 6.63 21.37
C ASP A 32 -1.86 5.34 21.92
N ASN A 33 -2.09 5.33 23.23
CA ASN A 33 -2.82 4.28 23.97
C ASN A 33 -4.30 4.63 24.17
N GLY A 34 -4.76 5.69 23.51
CA GLY A 34 -6.04 6.34 23.76
C GLY A 34 -7.05 5.98 22.68
N TYR A 35 -8.30 5.74 23.11
CA TYR A 35 -9.44 5.50 22.24
C TYR A 35 -9.60 6.65 21.23
N GLY A 36 -9.13 6.45 20.00
CA GLY A 36 -9.14 7.44 18.92
C GLY A 36 -8.84 6.79 17.57
N ASN A 37 -9.13 7.49 16.48
CA ASN A 37 -8.80 7.04 15.13
C ASN A 37 -7.35 7.42 14.82
N ASP A 38 -6.47 6.42 14.68
CA ASP A 38 -5.11 6.61 14.21
C ASP A 38 -5.04 6.60 12.68
N LEU A 39 -4.56 7.69 12.10
CA LEU A 39 -4.24 7.76 10.68
C LEU A 39 -2.83 7.21 10.46
N VAL A 40 -2.73 6.17 9.64
CA VAL A 40 -1.47 5.47 9.33
C VAL A 40 -1.19 5.57 7.84
N SER A 41 0.02 6.02 7.47
CA SER A 41 0.46 6.13 6.08
C SER A 41 1.76 5.38 5.84
N PHE A 42 1.79 4.55 4.79
CA PHE A 42 2.96 3.81 4.37
C PHE A 42 3.66 4.52 3.22
N SER A 43 4.99 4.60 3.27
CA SER A 43 5.82 5.16 2.19
C SER A 43 6.60 4.08 1.44
N ALA A 44 6.49 2.81 1.86
CA ALA A 44 7.11 1.68 1.19
C ALA A 44 6.52 1.44 -0.22
N SER A 45 7.40 1.13 -1.18
CA SER A 45 7.01 0.71 -2.53
C SER A 45 6.79 -0.80 -2.61
N GLY A 46 5.89 -1.25 -3.50
CA GLY A 46 5.68 -2.69 -3.75
C GLY A 46 4.93 -3.41 -2.63
N ILE A 47 4.08 -2.68 -1.90
CA ILE A 47 3.21 -3.24 -0.86
C ILE A 47 2.19 -4.18 -1.52
N SER A 48 2.13 -5.42 -1.04
CA SER A 48 1.16 -6.44 -1.45
C SER A 48 0.14 -6.76 -0.35
N SER A 49 0.50 -6.62 0.92
CA SER A 49 -0.41 -6.83 2.03
C SER A 49 -0.11 -5.89 3.20
N ILE A 50 -1.14 -5.58 3.97
CA ILE A 50 -1.07 -4.80 5.21
C ILE A 50 -1.72 -5.64 6.31
N GLU A 51 -1.03 -5.80 7.43
CA GLU A 51 -1.51 -6.53 8.60
C GLU A 51 -1.54 -5.59 9.79
N ILE A 52 -2.71 -5.45 10.42
CA ILE A 52 -2.89 -4.59 11.58
C ILE A 52 -3.21 -5.48 12.78
N THR A 53 -2.37 -5.38 13.80
CA THR A 53 -2.58 -6.05 15.08
C THR A 53 -3.04 -5.01 16.08
N ASN A 54 -4.26 -5.18 16.60
CA ASN A 54 -4.78 -4.37 17.70
C ASN A 54 -5.06 -5.29 18.91
N PRO A 55 -4.45 -5.01 20.07
CA PRO A 55 -4.62 -5.81 21.29
C PRO A 55 -5.92 -5.50 22.06
N PHE A 56 -6.68 -4.49 21.65
CA PHE A 56 -7.91 -4.03 22.31
C PHE A 56 -9.17 -4.61 21.62
N GLY A 57 -10.15 -5.02 22.43
CA GLY A 57 -11.44 -5.52 21.93
C GLY A 57 -12.34 -4.39 21.42
N GLY A 58 -13.17 -4.67 20.41
CA GLY A 58 -14.12 -3.70 19.83
C GLY A 58 -13.48 -2.68 18.88
N TRP A 59 -12.25 -2.93 18.43
CA TRP A 59 -11.57 -2.09 17.46
C TRP A 59 -12.21 -2.17 16.07
N LEU A 60 -12.26 -1.03 15.38
CA LEU A 60 -12.72 -0.87 14.01
C LEU A 60 -11.55 -0.37 13.17
N PHE A 61 -11.43 -0.87 11.94
CA PHE A 61 -10.52 -0.31 10.95
C PHE A 61 -11.33 0.23 9.78
N ALA A 62 -10.86 1.34 9.23
CA ALA A 62 -11.36 1.91 7.99
C ALA A 62 -10.19 2.11 7.05
N ILE A 63 -10.44 1.87 5.77
CA ILE A 63 -9.48 2.15 4.70
C ILE A 63 -10.06 3.32 3.93
N ASP A 64 -9.32 4.42 3.88
CA ASP A 64 -9.71 5.62 3.15
C ASP A 64 -8.55 6.12 2.28
N ASP A 65 -8.88 6.84 1.21
CA ASP A 65 -7.93 7.49 0.29
C ASP A 65 -6.84 6.57 -0.32
N LEU A 66 -7.23 5.38 -0.78
CA LEU A 66 -6.32 4.51 -1.55
C LEU A 66 -5.91 5.16 -2.88
N LYS A 67 -4.62 5.47 -3.02
CA LYS A 67 -4.03 6.01 -4.26
C LYS A 67 -3.02 5.02 -4.84
N PHE A 68 -3.20 4.67 -6.11
CA PHE A 68 -2.29 3.81 -6.86
C PHE A 68 -1.71 4.59 -8.04
N SER A 69 -0.39 4.59 -8.17
CA SER A 69 0.27 5.03 -9.40
C SER A 69 0.56 3.80 -10.23
N VAL A 70 -0.23 3.60 -11.29
CA VAL A 70 0.00 2.53 -12.26
C VAL A 70 0.74 3.17 -13.45
N PRO A 71 1.95 2.72 -13.79
CA PRO A 71 2.61 3.16 -15.01
C PRO A 71 1.68 2.94 -16.21
N GLU A 72 1.63 3.91 -17.12
CA GLU A 72 0.75 3.88 -18.28
C GLU A 72 0.77 2.50 -18.95
N PRO A 73 -0.41 1.91 -19.24
CA PRO A 73 -0.43 0.61 -19.89
C PRO A 73 0.35 0.66 -21.21
N GLY A 74 1.19 -0.35 -21.47
CA GLY A 74 1.89 -0.49 -22.76
C GLY A 74 0.94 -0.47 -23.98
N SER A 75 -0.36 -0.68 -23.74
CA SER A 75 -1.46 -0.46 -24.69
C SER A 75 -1.46 0.94 -25.32
N LEU A 76 -1.08 1.99 -24.59
CA LEU A 76 -0.97 3.35 -25.14
C LEU A 76 0.21 3.49 -26.10
N ALA A 77 1.34 2.87 -25.78
CA ALA A 77 2.47 2.79 -26.70
C ALA A 77 2.10 2.00 -27.97
N LEU A 78 1.37 0.88 -27.81
CA LEU A 78 0.84 0.10 -28.93
C LEU A 78 -0.18 0.86 -29.77
N LEU A 79 -1.09 1.62 -29.13
CA LEU A 79 -2.04 2.48 -29.81
C LEU A 79 -1.32 3.56 -30.62
N GLY A 80 -0.31 4.22 -30.03
CA GLY A 80 0.53 5.19 -30.72
C GLY A 80 1.25 4.56 -31.93
N LEU A 81 1.85 3.38 -31.74
CA LEU A 81 2.51 2.64 -32.83
C LEU A 81 1.53 2.26 -33.95
N ALA A 82 0.32 1.80 -33.59
CA ALA A 82 -0.72 1.46 -34.55
C ALA A 82 -1.16 2.68 -35.37
N LEU A 83 -1.35 3.84 -34.72
CA LEU A 83 -1.70 5.09 -35.40
C LEU A 83 -0.59 5.54 -36.37
N VAL A 84 0.67 5.46 -35.95
CA VAL A 84 1.83 5.76 -36.81
C VAL A 84 1.87 4.80 -38.00
N GLY A 85 1.63 3.50 -37.78
CA GLY A 85 1.56 2.50 -38.85
C GLY A 85 0.44 2.77 -39.86
N ILE A 86 -0.75 3.17 -39.39
CA ILE A 86 -1.88 3.53 -40.24
C ILE A 86 -1.59 4.82 -41.03
N ALA A 87 -0.99 5.84 -40.40
CA ALA A 87 -0.62 7.07 -41.09
C ALA A 87 0.45 6.83 -42.17
N GLY A 88 1.44 5.97 -41.88
CA GLY A 88 2.48 5.60 -42.83
C GLY A 88 1.97 4.76 -44.01
N SER A 89 0.99 3.87 -43.79
CA SER A 89 0.44 3.03 -44.86
C SER A 89 -0.38 3.83 -45.89
N ARG A 90 -1.07 4.89 -45.46
CA ARG A 90 -1.82 5.79 -46.38
C ARG A 90 -0.90 6.55 -47.33
N LYS A 91 0.31 6.94 -46.91
CA LYS A 91 1.26 7.67 -47.78
C LYS A 91 1.80 6.81 -48.93
N ARG A 92 1.88 5.49 -48.76
CA ARG A 92 2.35 4.58 -49.82
C ARG A 92 1.32 4.32 -50.91
N LYS A 93 0.04 4.64 -50.66
CA LYS A 93 -1.05 4.43 -51.63
C LYS A 93 -1.37 5.70 -52.43
N ALA A 94 -0.89 6.86 -51.99
CA ALA A 94 -1.07 8.15 -52.66
C ALA A 94 0.15 8.58 -53.50
N ALA A 95 1.20 7.75 -53.54
CA ALA A 95 2.38 7.91 -54.40
C ALA A 95 2.35 6.84 -55.51
#